data_AF-H1VER8-F1
#
_entry.id   AF-H1VER8-F1
#
_cell.length_a   1.000
_cell.length_b   1.000
_cell.length_c   1.000
_cell.angle_alpha   90.00
_cell.angle_beta   90.00
_cell.angle_gamma   90.00
#
_symmetry.space_group_name_H-M   'P 1'
#
loop_
_entity.id
_entity.type
_entity.pdbx_description
1 polymer ?
#
loop_
_entity_poly.entity_id
_entity_poly.type
_entity_poly.pdbx_seq_one_letter_code
_entity_poly.pdbx_strand_id
1 'polypeptide(L)'
;MADLSTCLPLTRASVVEAHKLVKPHVHYTPVLTNKTLTALASTPRAAEDLRGTKWEGRTPAKPVLRLWFKCENLQRIGAFKVRGAFHAVERLKKEPGWLESGGKEKGVVTHSSGTSDLALDLT
;
A
#
# COMPACT_ATOMS: atom_id res chain seq x y z
N MET A 1 -11.85 19.37 -1.14
CA MET A 1 -11.45 18.20 -0.32
C MET A 1 -12.69 17.38 -0.05
N ALA A 2 -12.59 16.05 0.03
CA ALA A 2 -13.73 15.21 0.43
C ALA A 2 -14.23 15.65 1.82
N ASP A 3 -15.55 15.66 2.01
CA ASP A 3 -16.15 15.98 3.30
C ASP A 3 -15.75 14.90 4.32
N LEU A 4 -15.13 15.31 5.44
CA LEU A 4 -14.72 14.40 6.50
C LEU A 4 -15.92 13.68 7.13
N SER A 5 -17.11 14.27 7.07
CA SER A 5 -18.34 13.66 7.59
C SER A 5 -18.78 12.42 6.80
N THR A 6 -18.35 12.28 5.54
CA THR A 6 -18.72 11.18 4.63
C THR A 6 -17.59 10.13 4.48
N CYS A 7 -16.48 10.32 5.19
CA CYS A 7 -15.38 9.37 5.23
C CYS A 7 -15.73 8.17 6.12
N LEU A 8 -15.62 6.96 5.56
CA LEU A 8 -15.72 5.75 6.36
C LEU A 8 -14.60 5.73 7.42
N PRO A 9 -14.89 5.24 8.64
CA PRO A 9 -13.88 5.17 9.69
C PRO A 9 -12.76 4.21 9.26
N LEU A 10 -11.51 4.49 9.64
CA LEU A 10 -10.36 3.63 9.28
C LEU A 10 -10.33 2.36 10.16
N THR A 11 -11.29 1.47 9.91
CA THR A 11 -11.44 0.19 10.62
C THR A 11 -11.10 -0.98 9.72
N ARG A 12 -10.83 -2.13 10.32
CA ARG A 12 -10.65 -3.39 9.57
C ARG A 12 -11.86 -3.69 8.68
N ALA A 13 -13.08 -3.44 9.16
CA ALA A 13 -14.30 -3.66 8.39
C ALA A 13 -14.32 -2.79 7.12
N SER A 14 -13.99 -1.50 7.25
CA SER A 14 -13.89 -0.58 6.10
C SER A 14 -12.86 -1.03 5.07
N VAL A 15 -11.71 -1.55 5.50
CA VAL A 15 -10.67 -2.07 4.59
C VAL A 15 -11.15 -3.33 3.85
N VAL A 16 -11.90 -4.21 4.52
CA VAL A 16 -12.48 -5.41 3.90
C VAL A 16 -13.52 -5.02 2.85
N GLU A 17 -14.39 -4.06 3.13
CA GLU A 17 -15.37 -3.56 2.16
C GLU A 17 -14.70 -2.84 0.98
N ALA A 18 -13.69 -2.00 1.26
CA ALA A 18 -12.88 -1.37 0.22
C ALA A 18 -12.24 -2.41 -0.70
N HIS A 19 -11.69 -3.49 -0.13
CA HIS A 19 -11.11 -4.59 -0.90
C HIS A 19 -12.15 -5.29 -1.77
N LYS A 20 -13.36 -5.57 -1.26
CA LYS A 20 -14.44 -6.18 -2.06
C LYS A 20 -14.78 -5.31 -3.27
N LEU A 21 -14.83 -3.99 -3.08
CA LEU A 21 -15.13 -3.03 -4.14
C LEU A 21 -14.07 -3.04 -5.24
N VAL A 22 -12.79 -3.01 -4.87
CA VAL A 22 -11.70 -2.91 -5.86
C VAL A 22 -11.20 -4.25 -6.39
N LYS A 23 -11.64 -5.38 -5.82
CA LYS A 23 -11.18 -6.73 -6.18
C LYS A 23 -11.20 -7.01 -7.69
N PRO A 24 -12.21 -6.60 -8.48
CA PRO A 24 -12.21 -6.83 -9.93
C PRO A 24 -11.13 -6.04 -10.68
N HIS A 25 -10.62 -4.96 -10.07
CA HIS A 25 -9.75 -3.99 -10.71
C HIS A 25 -8.30 -4.07 -10.24
N VAL A 26 -7.93 -4.98 -9.32
CA VAL A 26 -6.58 -5.04 -8.74
C VAL A 26 -6.05 -6.46 -8.74
N HIS A 27 -4.73 -6.60 -8.88
CA HIS A 27 -4.07 -7.89 -8.76
C HIS A 27 -3.98 -8.34 -7.31
N TYR A 28 -4.15 -9.65 -7.11
CA TYR A 28 -3.70 -10.31 -5.90
C TYR A 28 -2.19 -10.55 -6.00
N THR A 29 -1.42 -9.54 -5.58
CA THR A 29 0.04 -9.55 -5.66
C THR A 29 0.64 -10.64 -4.77
N PRO A 30 1.73 -11.31 -5.19
CA PRO A 30 2.32 -12.38 -4.42
C PRO A 30 2.97 -11.85 -3.13
N VAL A 31 3.19 -12.79 -2.20
CA VAL A 31 4.07 -12.60 -1.06
C VAL A 31 5.28 -13.48 -1.27
N LEU A 32 6.46 -12.87 -1.41
CA LEU A 32 7.70 -13.60 -1.66
C LEU A 32 8.58 -13.61 -0.41
N THR A 33 9.49 -14.57 -0.35
CA THR A 33 10.53 -14.66 0.69
C THR A 33 11.90 -14.67 0.04
N ASN A 34 12.91 -14.15 0.72
CA ASN A 34 14.29 -14.16 0.22
C ASN A 34 15.22 -14.75 1.28
N LYS A 35 15.87 -15.88 0.94
CA LYS A 35 16.79 -16.59 1.86
C LYS A 35 18.01 -15.75 2.20
N THR A 36 18.60 -15.06 1.23
CA THR A 36 19.78 -14.21 1.42
C THR A 36 19.49 -13.05 2.36
N LEU A 37 18.40 -12.30 2.12
CA LEU A 37 18.01 -11.19 2.99
C LEU A 37 17.60 -11.66 4.38
N THR A 38 16.96 -12.82 4.47
CA THR A 38 16.61 -13.45 5.75
C THR A 38 17.86 -13.83 6.54
N ALA A 39 18.85 -14.44 5.89
CA ALA A 39 20.12 -14.80 6.51
C ALA A 39 20.86 -13.54 6.98
N LEU A 40 20.99 -12.54 6.11
CA LEU A 40 21.64 -11.26 6.43
C LEU A 40 21.00 -10.57 7.64
N ALA A 41 19.67 -10.52 7.69
CA ALA A 41 18.95 -9.91 8.80
C ALA A 41 19.03 -10.73 10.10
N SER A 42 19.33 -12.03 10.00
CA SER A 42 19.50 -12.94 11.14
C SER A 42 20.96 -13.10 11.57
N THR A 43 21.92 -12.48 10.86
CA THR A 43 23.34 -12.57 11.21
C THR A 43 23.58 -11.86 12.54
N PRO A 44 24.09 -12.57 13.56
CA PRO A 44 24.51 -11.95 14.81
C PRO A 44 25.61 -10.92 14.56
N ARG A 45 25.54 -9.79 15.25
CA ARG A 45 26.67 -8.86 15.30
C ARG A 45 27.76 -9.40 16.23
N ALA A 46 29.00 -9.06 15.93
CA ALA A 46 30.11 -9.30 16.82
C ALA A 46 30.17 -8.22 17.92
N ALA A 47 30.90 -8.46 19.02
CA ALA A 47 31.05 -7.45 20.08
C ALA A 47 31.79 -6.22 19.55
N GLU A 48 32.68 -6.44 18.59
CA GLU A 48 33.48 -5.45 17.91
C GLU A 48 32.63 -4.47 17.10
N ASP A 49 31.50 -4.94 16.54
CA ASP A 49 30.55 -4.13 15.75
C ASP A 49 29.74 -3.15 16.63
N LEU A 50 29.78 -3.32 17.96
CA LEU A 50 29.08 -2.45 18.90
C LEU A 50 29.95 -1.29 19.39
N ARG A 51 31.27 -1.31 19.12
CA ARG A 51 32.20 -0.25 19.52
C ARG A 51 31.80 1.09 18.91
N GLY A 52 31.78 2.16 19.71
CA GLY A 52 31.36 3.49 19.28
C GLY A 52 29.85 3.65 19.06
N THR A 53 29.06 2.62 19.34
CA THR A 53 27.59 2.71 19.34
C THR A 53 27.08 2.82 20.77
N LYS A 54 25.83 3.27 20.95
CA LYS A 54 25.17 3.29 22.27
C LYS A 54 24.99 1.91 22.94
N TRP A 55 25.39 0.83 22.26
CA TRP A 55 25.27 -0.55 22.69
C TRP A 55 26.62 -1.19 23.05
N GLU A 56 27.69 -0.41 23.06
CA GLU A 56 29.03 -0.86 23.43
C GLU A 56 29.05 -1.52 24.83
N GLY A 57 29.86 -2.57 24.98
CA GLY A 57 29.97 -3.37 26.20
C GLY A 57 28.79 -4.31 26.48
N ARG A 58 27.75 -4.34 25.63
CA ARG A 58 26.63 -5.28 25.76
C ARG A 58 26.84 -6.55 24.95
N THR A 59 26.16 -7.63 25.35
CA THR A 59 26.11 -8.87 24.56
C THR A 59 25.38 -8.63 23.23
N PRO A 60 25.99 -8.97 22.08
CA PRO A 60 25.34 -8.82 20.79
C PRO A 60 24.07 -9.65 20.64
N ALA A 61 23.07 -9.08 19.98
CA ALA A 61 21.83 -9.77 19.67
C ALA A 61 22.05 -10.89 18.63
N LYS A 62 21.32 -12.00 18.80
CA LYS A 62 21.28 -13.15 17.88
C LYS A 62 19.85 -13.33 17.34
N PRO A 63 19.36 -12.42 16.48
CA PRO A 63 17.98 -12.48 16.01
C PRO A 63 17.80 -13.64 15.00
N VAL A 64 16.62 -14.25 15.00
CA VAL A 64 16.18 -15.15 13.93
C VAL A 64 14.96 -14.51 13.29
N LEU A 65 15.14 -13.93 12.10
CA LEU A 65 14.09 -13.23 11.39
C LEU A 65 13.61 -14.06 10.20
N ARG A 66 12.38 -13.81 9.76
CA ARG A 66 11.86 -14.31 8.48
C ARG A 66 11.20 -13.15 7.77
N LEU A 67 11.64 -12.88 6.54
CA LEU A 67 11.18 -11.72 5.78
C LEU A 67 10.18 -12.15 4.70
N TRP A 68 9.06 -11.44 4.65
CA TRP A 68 8.03 -11.57 3.63
C TRP A 68 7.84 -10.23 2.92
N PHE A 69 7.80 -10.27 1.59
CA PHE A 69 7.70 -9.10 0.74
C PHE A 69 6.35 -9.13 0.03
N LYS A 70 5.49 -8.15 0.32
CA LYS A 70 4.25 -7.93 -0.44
C LYS A 70 4.58 -7.16 -1.72
N CYS A 71 4.51 -7.84 -2.86
CA CYS A 71 5.01 -7.31 -4.13
C CYS A 71 4.04 -6.36 -4.83
N GLU A 72 3.79 -5.18 -4.25
CA GLU A 72 2.95 -4.15 -4.89
C GLU A 72 3.59 -3.51 -6.13
N ASN A 73 4.87 -3.76 -6.39
CA ASN A 73 5.51 -3.48 -7.68
C ASN A 73 4.96 -4.34 -8.83
N LEU A 74 4.24 -5.42 -8.53
CA LEU A 74 3.55 -6.29 -9.50
C LEU A 74 2.04 -6.00 -9.58
N GLN A 75 1.60 -4.95 -8.89
CA GLN A 75 0.24 -4.43 -9.05
C GLN A 75 0.10 -3.78 -10.44
N ARG A 76 -1.14 -3.58 -10.92
CA ARG A 76 -1.39 -2.70 -12.07
C ARG A 76 -0.63 -1.38 -11.85
N ILE A 77 -0.08 -0.80 -12.92
CA ILE A 77 0.83 0.37 -12.95
C ILE A 77 2.15 0.23 -12.17
N GLY A 78 2.47 -0.96 -11.64
CA GLY A 78 3.69 -1.18 -10.87
C GLY A 78 3.69 -0.55 -9.47
N ALA A 79 2.53 -0.21 -8.92
CA ALA A 79 2.42 0.40 -7.59
C ALA A 79 1.09 0.12 -6.88
N PHE A 80 1.10 0.21 -5.55
CA PHE A 80 -0.10 -0.02 -4.72
C PHE A 80 -1.21 1.02 -4.91
N LYS A 81 -0.87 2.20 -5.45
CA LYS A 81 -1.75 3.39 -5.51
C LYS A 81 -3.02 3.16 -6.31
N VAL A 82 -3.00 2.25 -7.28
CA VAL A 82 -4.18 1.85 -8.05
C VAL A 82 -5.32 1.35 -7.18
N ARG A 83 -5.02 0.72 -6.03
CA ARG A 83 -6.05 0.28 -5.07
C ARG A 83 -6.86 1.46 -4.54
N GLY A 84 -6.17 2.55 -4.20
CA GLY A 84 -6.80 3.77 -3.69
C GLY A 84 -7.56 4.53 -4.79
N ALA A 85 -7.00 4.61 -5.99
CA ALA A 85 -7.64 5.28 -7.13
C ALA A 85 -8.96 4.59 -7.51
N PHE A 86 -8.96 3.27 -7.73
CA PHE A 86 -10.19 2.52 -7.99
C PHE A 86 -11.18 2.64 -6.83
N HIS A 87 -10.72 2.57 -5.58
CA HIS A 87 -11.62 2.71 -4.44
C HIS A 87 -12.31 4.09 -4.42
N ALA A 88 -11.58 5.16 -4.71
CA ALA A 88 -12.13 6.52 -4.74
C ALA A 88 -13.15 6.68 -5.88
N VAL A 89 -12.80 6.26 -7.10
CA VAL A 89 -13.68 6.36 -8.28
C VAL A 89 -14.93 5.48 -8.13
N GLU A 90 -14.79 4.24 -7.65
CA GLU A 90 -15.93 3.35 -7.42
C GLU A 90 -16.86 3.81 -6.30
N ARG A 91 -16.34 4.55 -5.30
CA ARG A 91 -17.19 5.23 -4.31
C ARG A 91 -17.92 6.41 -4.91
N LEU A 92 -17.22 7.23 -5.70
CA LEU A 92 -17.79 8.41 -6.36
C LEU A 92 -18.95 8.04 -7.30
N LYS A 93 -18.82 6.93 -8.05
CA LYS A 93 -19.92 6.38 -8.87
C LYS A 93 -21.17 6.01 -8.06
N LYS A 94 -21.03 5.72 -6.77
CA LYS A 94 -22.15 5.38 -5.87
C LYS A 94 -22.73 6.59 -5.15
N GLU A 95 -22.13 7.78 -5.26
CA GLU A 95 -22.66 8.98 -4.65
C GLU A 95 -23.94 9.43 -5.38
N PRO A 96 -25.06 9.64 -4.66
CA PRO A 96 -26.30 10.11 -5.26
C PRO A 96 -26.08 11.42 -6.04
N GLY A 97 -26.61 11.49 -7.26
CA GLY A 97 -26.51 12.68 -8.10
C GLY A 97 -25.18 12.87 -8.84
N TRP A 98 -24.10 12.14 -8.52
CA TRP A 98 -22.83 12.30 -9.25
C TRP A 98 -22.96 11.79 -10.70
N LEU A 99 -23.51 10.58 -10.88
CA LEU A 99 -23.79 10.05 -12.22
C LEU A 99 -24.85 10.88 -12.96
N GLU A 100 -25.92 11.29 -12.26
CA GLU A 100 -27.04 12.04 -12.84
C GLU A 100 -26.62 13.45 -13.30
N SER A 101 -25.62 14.06 -12.66
CA SER A 101 -25.08 15.37 -13.02
C SER A 101 -24.03 15.32 -14.13
N GLY A 102 -23.90 14.19 -14.83
CA GLY A 102 -22.93 13.96 -15.90
C GLY A 102 -21.49 13.81 -15.40
N GLY A 103 -21.30 13.29 -14.18
CA GLY A 103 -19.98 13.14 -13.57
C GLY A 103 -19.05 12.22 -14.36
N LYS A 104 -19.60 11.23 -15.05
CA LYS A 104 -18.83 10.32 -15.91
C LYS A 104 -18.21 11.05 -17.10
N GLU A 105 -18.95 11.97 -17.71
CA GLU A 105 -18.53 12.77 -18.85
C GLU A 105 -17.57 13.89 -18.44
N LYS A 106 -17.75 14.45 -17.24
CA LYS A 106 -16.85 15.46 -16.65
C LYS A 106 -15.50 14.88 -16.23
N GLY A 107 -15.46 13.59 -15.91
CA GLY A 107 -14.26 12.88 -15.50
C GLY A 107 -13.77 13.28 -14.10
N VAL A 108 -12.58 12.78 -13.76
CA VAL A 108 -11.90 13.02 -12.49
C VAL A 108 -10.50 13.57 -12.77
N VAL A 109 -10.04 14.49 -11.92
CA VAL A 109 -8.70 15.09 -12.03
C VAL A 109 -7.95 14.85 -10.73
N THR A 110 -6.69 14.44 -10.85
CA THR A 110 -5.73 14.35 -9.73
C THR A 110 -4.44 15.05 -10.12
N HIS A 111 -3.67 15.46 -9.12
CA HIS A 111 -2.29 15.90 -9.30
C HIS A 111 -1.37 14.97 -8.52
N SER A 112 -0.36 14.42 -9.18
CA SER A 112 0.65 13.60 -8.53
C SER A 112 2.03 13.77 -9.16
N SER A 113 3.05 13.33 -8.44
CA SER A 113 4.44 13.32 -8.91
C SER A 113 4.81 12.03 -9.68
N GLY A 114 3.83 11.31 -10.23
CA GLY A 114 4.05 10.13 -11.09
C GLY A 114 3.06 8.98 -10.87
N THR A 115 3.32 8.11 -9.89
CA THR A 115 2.61 6.81 -9.77
C THR A 115 1.11 6.90 -9.43
N SER A 116 0.58 8.05 -9.00
CA SER A 116 -0.88 8.19 -8.84
C SER A 116 -1.56 8.60 -10.14
N ASP A 117 -0.85 9.21 -11.10
CA ASP A 117 -1.43 9.71 -12.34
C ASP A 117 -1.76 8.54 -13.28
N LEU A 118 -0.83 7.57 -13.40
CA LEU A 118 -1.09 6.30 -14.10
C LEU A 118 -2.25 5.51 -13.46
N ALA A 119 -2.47 5.66 -12.15
CA ALA A 119 -3.53 4.93 -11.47
C ALA A 119 -4.91 5.43 -11.87
N LEU A 120 -5.06 6.75 -12.10
CA LEU A 120 -6.31 7.38 -12.51
C LEU A 120 -6.59 7.17 -14.00
N ASP A 121 -5.54 7.09 -14.83
CA ASP A 121 -5.69 6.80 -16.28
C ASP A 121 -6.26 5.40 -16.55
N LEU A 122 -6.08 4.46 -15.61
CA LEU A 122 -6.63 3.10 -15.72
C LEU A 122 -8.04 2.92 -15.15
N THR A 123 -8.62 3.93 -14.48
CA THR A 123 -9.92 3.84 -13.77
C THR A 123 -11.10 4.22 -14.62
#